data_AF-A0AAF0UHU7-F1
#
_entry.id   AF-A0AAF0UHU7-F1
#
_cell.length_a   1.000
_cell.length_b   1.000
_cell.length_c   1.000
_cell.angle_alpha   90.00
_cell.angle_beta   90.00
_cell.angle_gamma   90.00
#
_symmetry.space_group_name_H-M   'P 1'
#
loop_
_entity.id
_entity.type
_entity.pdbx_description
1 polymer ?
#
loop_
_entity_poly.entity_id
_entity_poly.type
_entity_poly.pdbx_seq_one_letter_code
_entity_poly.pdbx_strand_id
1 'polypeptide(L)'
;MVLLMKDVMRFGKKGKLSPRYIGPYRISKRIDNVAYELELLPELAAVHLVFHISLLKKCMGDPSLIIPNKKIGIKDSLSYEEVPVKILDRQVCKLRTKEVAYVNVLWRNKFVEEATRETKEDMKKRYHISFLPEKF
;
A
#
# COMPACT_ATOMS: atom_id res chain seq x y z
N MET A 1 -18.27 -8.40 5.33
CA MET A 1 -16.89 -8.41 4.78
C MET A 1 -15.93 -7.92 5.84
N VAL A 2 -14.68 -8.38 5.78
CA VAL A 2 -13.59 -7.95 6.66
C VAL A 2 -12.40 -7.49 5.83
N LEU A 3 -11.57 -6.66 6.42
CA LEU A 3 -10.35 -6.16 5.84
C LEU A 3 -9.17 -6.85 6.50
N LEU A 4 -8.21 -7.31 5.69
CA LEU A 4 -7.02 -7.98 6.18
C LEU A 4 -5.93 -6.95 6.43
N MET A 5 -5.34 -6.94 7.63
CA MET A 5 -4.19 -6.11 7.94
C MET A 5 -3.01 -6.52 7.07
N LYS A 6 -2.37 -5.53 6.46
CA LYS A 6 -1.09 -5.69 5.78
C LYS A 6 0.00 -5.01 6.55
N ASP A 7 1.18 -5.59 6.50
CA ASP A 7 2.39 -4.87 6.86
C ASP A 7 2.98 -4.23 5.60
N VAL A 8 2.93 -2.90 5.54
CA VAL A 8 3.59 -2.13 4.48
C VAL A 8 4.83 -1.50 5.09
N MET A 9 5.98 -2.11 4.85
CA MET A 9 7.26 -1.54 5.22
C MET A 9 7.72 -0.59 4.12
N ARG A 10 7.52 0.72 4.30
CA ARG A 10 8.04 1.74 3.37
C ARG A 10 9.33 2.31 3.90
N PHE A 11 10.40 2.22 3.13
CA PHE A 11 11.68 2.79 3.55
C PHE A 11 12.29 2.19 4.84
N GLY A 12 11.87 1.01 5.28
CA GLY A 12 12.25 0.46 6.61
C GLY A 12 11.55 1.17 7.78
N LYS A 13 10.53 2.00 7.49
CA LYS A 13 9.69 2.69 8.47
C LYS A 13 8.22 2.43 8.13
N LYS A 14 7.35 2.38 9.14
CA LYS A 14 5.91 2.28 8.90
C LYS A 14 5.42 3.60 8.28
N GLY A 15 5.04 3.61 7.00
CA GLY A 15 4.56 4.82 6.33
C GLY A 15 3.31 5.36 7.03
N LYS A 16 3.39 6.57 7.62
CA LYS A 16 2.34 7.15 8.50
C LYS A 16 0.95 7.25 7.82
N LEU A 17 0.92 7.32 6.48
CA LEU A 17 -0.28 7.42 5.63
C LEU A 17 -0.44 6.24 4.65
N SER A 18 0.22 5.11 4.91
CA SER A 18 0.00 3.90 4.10
C SER A 18 -1.36 3.27 4.45
N PRO A 19 -2.14 2.80 3.46
CA PRO A 19 -3.32 2.00 3.75
C PRO A 19 -2.86 0.81 4.61
N ARG A 20 -3.46 0.61 5.79
CA ARG A 20 -3.06 -0.49 6.70
C ARG A 20 -3.77 -1.80 6.39
N TYR A 21 -4.75 -1.74 5.51
CA TYR A 21 -5.66 -2.83 5.24
C TYR A 21 -5.68 -3.11 3.74
N ILE A 22 -5.90 -4.37 3.42
CA ILE A 22 -6.10 -4.89 2.08
C ILE A 22 -7.54 -5.35 2.00
N GLY A 23 -8.19 -5.03 0.87
CA GLY A 23 -9.29 -5.74 0.25
C GLY A 23 -10.47 -6.14 1.15
N PRO A 24 -11.72 -5.88 0.76
CA PRO A 24 -12.83 -6.52 1.44
C PRO A 24 -12.85 -8.02 1.10
N TYR A 25 -12.60 -8.87 2.09
CA TYR A 25 -12.73 -10.31 1.98
C TYR A 25 -14.04 -10.78 2.60
N ARG A 26 -14.62 -11.80 1.99
CA ARG A 26 -15.77 -12.51 2.56
C ARG A 26 -15.26 -13.54 3.57
N ILE A 27 -15.94 -13.66 4.70
CA ILE A 27 -15.69 -14.76 5.64
C ILE A 27 -16.42 -15.98 5.07
N SER A 28 -15.67 -17.02 4.75
CA SER A 28 -16.22 -18.32 4.34
C SER A 28 -16.78 -19.05 5.56
N LYS A 29 -15.95 -19.22 6.58
CA LYS A 29 -16.28 -19.98 7.80
C LYS A 29 -15.65 -19.36 9.04
N ARG A 30 -16.32 -19.50 10.18
CA ARG A 30 -15.70 -19.28 11.50
C ARG A 30 -15.18 -20.62 12.01
N ILE A 31 -13.87 -20.74 12.17
CA ILE A 31 -13.22 -21.98 12.63
C ILE A 31 -13.22 -22.02 14.15
N ASP A 32 -12.88 -20.90 14.78
CA ASP A 32 -12.82 -20.75 16.23
C ASP A 32 -13.33 -19.39 16.67
N ASN A 33 -13.37 -19.18 17.99
CA ASN A 33 -13.73 -17.88 18.54
C ASN A 33 -12.85 -16.74 18.00
N VAL A 34 -11.58 -17.04 17.74
CA VAL A 34 -10.55 -16.09 17.32
C VAL A 34 -10.01 -16.33 15.90
N ALA A 35 -10.43 -17.38 15.20
CA ALA A 35 -9.93 -17.71 13.86
C ALA A 35 -11.05 -17.80 12.82
N TYR A 36 -10.86 -17.09 11.71
CA TYR A 36 -11.83 -17.00 10.62
C TYR A 36 -11.17 -17.37 9.29
N GLU A 37 -11.89 -18.15 8.51
CA GLU A 37 -11.51 -18.51 7.15
C GLU A 37 -12.07 -17.48 6.16
N LEU A 38 -11.22 -16.98 5.28
CA LEU A 38 -11.55 -15.96 4.28
C LEU A 38 -11.54 -16.54 2.86
N GLU A 39 -12.47 -16.07 2.04
CA GLU A 39 -12.43 -16.26 0.59
C GLU A 39 -11.40 -15.30 -0.01
N LEU A 40 -10.16 -15.77 -0.17
CA LEU A 40 -9.08 -15.02 -0.82
C LEU A 40 -9.18 -15.10 -2.35
N LEU A 41 -8.56 -14.13 -3.05
CA LEU A 41 -8.40 -14.22 -4.50
C LEU A 41 -7.47 -15.40 -4.87
N PRO A 42 -7.60 -15.98 -6.07
CA PRO A 42 -6.72 -17.04 -6.56
C PRO A 42 -5.23 -16.67 -6.52
N GLU A 43 -4.90 -15.37 -6.69
CA GLU A 43 -3.55 -14.82 -6.59
C GLU A 43 -2.93 -14.97 -5.19
N LEU A 44 -3.75 -15.15 -4.16
CA LEU A 44 -3.37 -15.32 -2.77
C LEU A 44 -3.57 -16.77 -2.29
N ALA A 45 -3.78 -17.72 -3.19
CA ALA A 45 -3.99 -19.13 -2.83
C ALA A 45 -2.80 -19.75 -2.05
N ALA A 46 -1.61 -19.17 -2.16
CA ALA A 46 -0.44 -19.55 -1.39
C ALA A 46 -0.50 -19.12 0.09
N VAL A 47 -1.36 -18.15 0.43
CA VAL A 47 -1.56 -17.68 1.80
C VAL A 47 -2.60 -18.54 2.51
N HIS A 48 -2.33 -18.91 3.76
CA HIS A 48 -3.30 -19.60 4.59
C HIS A 48 -4.63 -18.84 4.64
N LEU A 49 -5.73 -19.54 4.37
CA LEU A 49 -7.08 -18.96 4.35
C LEU A 49 -7.57 -18.56 5.75
N VAL A 50 -6.92 -19.04 6.80
CA VAL A 50 -7.33 -18.87 8.20
C VAL A 50 -6.53 -17.75 8.84
N PHE A 51 -7.25 -16.73 9.33
CA PHE A 51 -6.66 -15.56 9.97
C PHE A 51 -7.19 -15.36 11.39
N HIS A 52 -6.29 -14.92 12.27
CA HIS A 52 -6.66 -14.51 13.62
C HIS A 52 -7.42 -13.18 13.58
N ILE A 53 -8.42 -13.01 14.45
CA ILE A 53 -9.31 -11.84 14.50
C ILE A 53 -8.55 -10.51 14.67
N SER A 54 -7.37 -10.53 15.30
CA SER A 54 -6.51 -9.34 15.44
C SER A 54 -5.99 -8.77 14.11
N LEU A 55 -5.91 -9.62 13.08
CA LEU A 55 -5.52 -9.22 11.73
C LEU A 55 -6.71 -8.73 10.90
N LEU A 56 -7.93 -8.86 11.42
CA LEU A 56 -9.17 -8.56 10.69
C LEU A 56 -9.82 -7.29 11.24
N LYS A 57 -10.22 -6.39 10.34
CA LYS A 57 -11.03 -5.22 10.69
C LYS A 57 -12.39 -5.32 10.00
N LYS A 58 -13.46 -5.10 10.78
CA LYS A 58 -14.82 -5.05 10.22
C LYS A 58 -14.92 -3.93 9.18
N CYS A 59 -15.35 -4.27 7.97
CA CYS A 59 -15.65 -3.31 6.91
C CYS A 59 -17.02 -2.66 7.19
N MET A 60 -17.05 -1.34 7.41
CA MET A 60 -18.28 -0.58 7.73
C MET A 60 -18.73 0.36 6.60
N GLY A 61 -18.15 0.25 5.40
CA GLY A 61 -18.49 1.07 4.22
C GLY A 61 -18.68 0.23 2.96
N ASP A 62 -18.96 0.90 1.83
CA ASP A 62 -19.11 0.25 0.52
C ASP A 62 -17.82 -0.51 0.15
N PRO A 63 -17.88 -1.84 -0.05
CA PRO A 63 -16.73 -2.66 -0.45
C PRO A 63 -16.05 -2.17 -1.73
N SER A 64 -16.75 -1.48 -2.62
CA SER A 64 -16.22 -0.98 -3.89
C SER A 64 -15.25 0.20 -3.73
N LEU A 65 -15.38 1.00 -2.66
CA LEU A 65 -14.48 2.12 -2.34
C LEU A 65 -13.14 1.65 -1.76
N ILE A 66 -13.06 0.38 -1.34
CA ILE A 66 -11.88 -0.21 -0.76
C ILE A 66 -11.10 -0.85 -1.88
N ILE A 67 -9.97 -0.22 -2.24
CA ILE A 67 -9.05 -0.60 -3.32
C ILE A 67 -9.19 -2.09 -3.68
N PRO A 68 -9.89 -2.40 -4.78
CA PRO A 68 -9.98 -3.76 -5.26
C PRO A 68 -8.56 -4.26 -5.51
N ASN A 69 -8.20 -5.37 -4.89
CA ASN A 69 -6.87 -6.00 -4.96
C ASN A 69 -6.40 -6.41 -6.36
N LYS A 70 -7.11 -6.03 -7.42
CA LYS A 70 -7.12 -6.67 -8.73
C LYS A 70 -5.78 -6.71 -9.46
N LYS A 71 -4.68 -6.14 -8.93
CA LYS A 71 -3.33 -6.18 -9.52
C LYS A 71 -2.19 -6.04 -8.49
N ILE A 72 -2.40 -6.40 -7.22
CA ILE A 72 -1.31 -6.31 -6.22
C ILE A 72 -0.56 -7.63 -6.22
N GLY A 73 0.70 -7.63 -6.67
CA GLY A 73 1.62 -8.76 -6.51
C GLY A 73 1.98 -8.94 -5.03
N ILE A 74 1.01 -9.39 -4.25
CA ILE A 74 1.17 -9.70 -2.84
C ILE A 74 2.03 -10.95 -2.77
N LYS A 75 3.18 -10.85 -2.12
CA LYS A 75 4.04 -11.99 -1.82
C LYS A 75 3.35 -12.84 -0.75
N ASP A 76 3.70 -14.12 -0.67
CA ASP A 76 3.14 -15.11 0.27
C ASP A 76 3.08 -14.64 1.73
N SER A 77 3.89 -13.64 2.11
CA SER A 77 3.92 -12.98 3.43
C SER A 77 2.93 -11.82 3.64
N LEU A 78 1.89 -11.66 2.81
CA LEU A 78 0.94 -10.51 2.83
C LEU A 78 1.61 -9.12 2.67
N SER A 79 2.87 -9.09 2.26
CA SER A 79 3.62 -7.89 1.94
C SER A 79 3.67 -7.70 0.43
N TYR A 80 3.53 -6.46 -0.03
CA TYR A 80 3.75 -6.13 -1.44
C TYR A 80 4.74 -4.97 -1.54
N GLU A 81 5.53 -4.98 -2.60
CA GLU A 81 6.45 -3.90 -2.91
C GLU A 81 5.69 -2.74 -3.56
N GLU A 82 5.82 -1.55 -2.98
CA GLU A 82 5.27 -0.34 -3.59
C GLU A 82 6.18 0.12 -4.71
N VAL A 83 5.69 -0.04 -5.94
CA VAL A 83 6.39 0.41 -7.15
C VAL A 83 5.88 1.81 -7.50
N PRO A 84 6.76 2.82 -7.60
CA PRO A 84 6.37 4.15 -8.07
C PRO A 84 6.00 4.06 -9.57
N VAL A 85 4.82 4.55 -9.93
CA VAL A 85 4.33 4.54 -11.32
C VAL A 85 4.58 5.87 -12.00
N LYS A 86 4.27 6.97 -11.30
CA LYS A 86 4.37 8.31 -11.87
C LYS A 86 4.68 9.33 -10.79
N ILE A 87 5.45 10.36 -11.14
CA ILE A 87 5.58 11.55 -10.30
C ILE A 87 4.53 12.55 -10.78
N LEU A 88 3.62 12.90 -9.88
CA LEU A 88 2.50 13.81 -10.14
C LEU A 88 2.92 15.27 -10.03
N ASP A 89 3.80 15.57 -9.08
CA ASP A 89 4.21 16.94 -8.77
C ASP A 89 5.63 16.96 -8.18
N ARG A 90 6.31 18.10 -8.32
CA ARG A 90 7.64 18.36 -7.76
C ARG A 90 7.62 19.72 -7.08
N GLN A 91 7.95 19.75 -5.79
CA GLN A 91 8.01 20.98 -5.02
C GLN A 91 9.37 21.13 -4.36
N VAL A 92 10.00 22.30 -4.51
CA VAL A 92 11.21 22.64 -3.75
C VAL A 92 10.80 23.52 -2.58
N CYS A 93 10.99 23.01 -1.37
CA CYS A 93 10.77 23.76 -0.15
C CYS A 93 12.08 24.41 0.27
N LYS A 94 12.16 25.74 0.18
CA LYS A 94 13.26 26.51 0.76
C LYS A 94 13.02 26.66 2.26
N LEU A 95 13.83 26.00 3.07
CA LEU A 95 13.89 26.22 4.51
C LEU A 95 14.94 27.30 4.81
N ARG A 96 14.95 27.83 6.04
CA ARG A 96 15.92 28.85 6.49
C ARG A 96 17.39 28.49 6.22
N THR A 97 17.74 27.20 6.25
CA THR A 97 19.12 26.72 6.16
C THR A 97 19.40 25.81 4.98
N LYS A 98 18.36 25.31 4.28
CA LYS A 98 18.54 24.36 3.18
C LYS A 98 17.34 24.34 2.25
N GLU A 99 17.58 23.96 1.01
CA GLU A 99 16.52 23.66 0.05
C GLU A 99 16.29 22.16 -0.01
N VAL A 100 15.04 21.71 0.11
CA VAL A 100 14.66 20.29 0.05
C VAL A 100 13.65 20.09 -1.07
N ALA A 101 14.01 19.23 -2.03
CA ALA A 101 13.12 18.85 -3.12
C ALA A 101 12.25 17.66 -2.72
N TYR A 102 10.93 17.86 -2.74
CA TYR A 102 9.90 16.85 -2.58
C TYR A 102 9.29 16.49 -3.92
N VAL A 103 8.88 15.23 -4.05
CA VAL A 103 8.16 14.70 -5.21
C VAL A 103 6.87 14.05 -4.72
N ASN A 104 5.75 14.34 -5.38
CA ASN A 104 4.49 13.66 -5.14
C ASN A 104 4.43 12.43 -6.04
N VAL A 105 4.34 11.25 -5.44
CA VAL A 105 4.49 9.96 -6.12
C VAL A 105 3.16 9.23 -6.15
N LEU A 106 2.70 8.90 -7.35
CA LEU A 106 1.66 7.93 -7.59
C LEU A 106 2.26 6.53 -7.54
N TRP A 107 1.74 5.71 -6.64
CA TRP A 107 2.15 4.33 -6.46
C TRP A 107 1.27 3.38 -7.27
N ARG A 108 1.83 2.23 -7.66
CA ARG A 108 1.08 1.18 -8.33
C ARG A 108 -0.07 0.72 -7.43
N ASN A 109 -1.27 0.60 -8.00
CA ASN A 109 -2.48 0.18 -7.31
C ASN A 109 -3.01 1.15 -6.23
N LYS A 110 -2.64 2.43 -6.34
CA LYS A 110 -3.25 3.50 -5.55
C LYS A 110 -3.95 4.53 -6.44
N PHE A 111 -4.93 5.23 -5.86
CA PHE A 111 -5.54 6.39 -6.50
C PHE A 111 -4.63 7.63 -6.41
N VAL A 112 -4.90 8.61 -7.26
CA VAL A 112 -4.13 9.87 -7.36
C VAL A 112 -4.21 10.65 -6.05
N GLU A 113 -5.34 10.57 -5.36
CA GLU A 113 -5.63 11.18 -4.07
C GLU A 113 -4.80 10.56 -2.93
N GLU A 114 -4.31 9.33 -3.11
CA GLU A 114 -3.45 8.63 -2.13
C GLU A 114 -1.95 8.70 -2.47
N ALA A 115 -1.58 9.62 -3.37
CA ALA A 115 -0.20 9.93 -3.66
C ALA A 115 0.52 10.43 -2.40
N THR A 116 1.79 10.04 -2.25
CA THR A 116 2.59 10.48 -1.10
C THR A 116 3.71 11.41 -1.52
N ARG A 117 4.00 12.39 -0.65
CA ARG A 117 5.15 13.29 -0.81
C ARG A 117 6.39 12.63 -0.22
N GLU A 118 7.37 12.39 -1.07
CA GLU A 118 8.66 11.78 -0.71
C GLU A 118 9.82 12.73 -1.08
N THR A 119 10.96 12.61 -0.40
CA THR A 119 12.15 13.39 -0.74
C THR A 119 12.76 12.88 -2.06
N LYS A 120 13.19 13.77 -2.94
CA LYS A 120 13.85 13.41 -4.21
C LYS A 120 15.09 12.53 -3.99
N GLU A 121 15.84 12.76 -2.91
CA GLU A 121 17.03 11.99 -2.56
C GLU A 121 16.70 10.55 -2.16
N ASP A 122 15.69 10.34 -1.32
CA ASP A 122 15.26 9.01 -0.89
C ASP A 122 14.74 8.19 -2.07
N MET A 123 13.99 8.86 -2.94
CA MET A 123 13.46 8.32 -4.18
C MET A 123 14.59 7.89 -5.13
N LYS A 124 15.66 8.71 -5.30
CA LYS A 124 16.86 8.34 -6.09
C LYS A 124 17.67 7.19 -5.50
N LYS A 125 17.76 7.08 -4.17
CA LYS A 125 18.56 6.04 -3.50
C LYS A 125 17.97 4.64 -3.65
N ARG A 126 16.64 4.52 -3.61
CA ARG A 126 15.93 3.22 -3.59
C ARG A 126 15.37 2.79 -4.92
N TYR A 127 15.05 3.74 -5.79
CA TYR A 127 14.50 3.45 -7.11
C TYR A 127 15.41 4.08 -8.16
N HIS A 128 15.75 3.31 -9.20
CA HIS A 128 16.30 3.87 -10.43
C HIS A 128 15.19 4.68 -11.11
N ILE A 129 15.00 5.94 -10.67
CA ILE A 129 14.00 6.84 -11.24
C ILE A 129 14.55 7.39 -12.54
N SER A 130 14.50 6.56 -13.58
CA SER A 130 14.79 6.91 -14.97
C SER A 130 13.64 7.68 -15.63
N PHE A 131 12.50 7.86 -14.95
CA PHE A 131 11.26 8.38 -15.55
C PHE A 131 11.12 9.92 -15.58
N LEU A 132 12.19 10.70 -15.39
CA LEU A 132 12.08 12.16 -15.53
C LEU A 132 13.13 12.76 -16.46
N PRO A 133 12.72 13.57 -17.46
CA PRO A 133 13.63 14.39 -18.24
C PRO A 133 14.32 15.42 -17.33
N GLU A 134 15.58 15.70 -17.63
CA GLU A 134 16.49 16.48 -16.79
C GLU A 134 16.30 18.00 -16.84
N LYS A 135 15.30 18.55 -17.53
CA LYS A 135 15.26 20.00 -17.80
C LYS A 135 13.91 20.62 -17.47
N PHE A 136 13.93 21.69 -16.66
CA PHE A 136 13.56 23.05 -17.05
C PHE A 136 14.33 24.03 -16.17
#